data_AF-A0A9N9QH04-F1
#
_entry.id   AF-A0A9N9QH04-F1
#
_cell.length_a   1.000
_cell.length_b   1.000
_cell.length_c   1.000
_cell.angle_alpha   90.00
_cell.angle_beta   90.00
_cell.angle_gamma   90.00
#
_symmetry.space_group_name_H-M   'P 1'
#
loop_
_entity.id
_entity.type
_entity.pdbx_description
1 polymer ?
#
loop_
_entity_poly.entity_id
_entity_poly.type
_entity_poly.pdbx_seq_one_letter_code
_entity_poly.pdbx_strand_id
1 'polypeptide(L)'
;MALLYGADNELKQQIAIGRRANIDGLAEEQVNAESRLCLNCHRSILREVQNIENNPASMRLNVLKQTSMQTCLICNSMDNVHRLSLKCRVDVFIRQNIFIPTGTRSCNHHLDEDGLLLSFLLPALQFINHPYLVPGPELVIFLQEIRSIARGVNKWLCCEKDLNEEEFRSVVGLSKEHFTDLYTFCHPVRTENLAERETKKLKSIFWCKLLTSRCDEELQDAIEYEKVKYPFTVPQMMKEAAAKREEKDKMAMQRQQDIAKKMEKLEQWKEELHSKIEKKESEAMQAKMRKDRLIEEVRRHFGYTVDPKDDRFKELLEKKEKEQKKAMKEARKKAKEEKMVKMLLNKKDKATQAEAKSEE
;
A
#
# COMPACT_ATOMS: atom_id res chain seq x y z
N MET A 1 -30.08 -28.64 -28.81
CA MET A 1 -29.93 -29.13 -27.42
C MET A 1 -28.84 -30.18 -27.41
N ALA A 2 -27.59 -29.79 -27.14
CA ALA A 2 -26.49 -30.73 -26.95
C ALA A 2 -26.34 -30.99 -25.45
N LEU A 3 -26.45 -32.26 -25.05
CA LEU A 3 -26.27 -32.73 -23.68
C LEU A 3 -24.81 -32.49 -23.24
N LEU A 4 -24.62 -31.63 -22.24
CA LEU A 4 -23.32 -31.28 -21.66
C LEU A 4 -23.14 -31.99 -20.32
N TYR A 5 -22.86 -33.29 -20.32
CA TYR A 5 -22.45 -34.03 -19.12
C TYR A 5 -21.01 -34.54 -19.31
N GLY A 6 -20.07 -33.88 -18.64
CA GLY A 6 -18.66 -34.26 -18.52
C GLY A 6 -18.03 -33.56 -17.32
N ALA A 7 -17.11 -34.22 -16.61
CA ALA A 7 -16.54 -33.79 -15.33
C ALA A 7 -15.90 -32.37 -15.35
N ASP A 8 -15.39 -31.94 -16.51
CA ASP A 8 -14.88 -30.57 -16.71
C ASP A 8 -15.94 -29.47 -16.54
N ASN A 9 -17.21 -29.83 -16.75
CA ASN A 9 -18.33 -28.91 -16.63
C ASN A 9 -18.72 -28.72 -15.16
N GLU A 10 -18.48 -29.73 -14.32
CA GLU A 10 -18.79 -29.72 -12.89
C GLU A 10 -17.85 -28.76 -12.13
N LEU A 11 -16.56 -28.74 -12.48
CA LEU A 11 -15.60 -27.77 -11.97
C LEU A 11 -15.97 -26.34 -12.37
N LYS A 12 -16.36 -26.13 -13.64
CA LYS A 12 -16.82 -24.82 -14.14
C LYS A 12 -18.11 -24.38 -13.43
N GLN A 13 -19.00 -25.32 -13.14
CA GLN A 13 -20.25 -25.08 -12.44
C GLN A 13 -20.01 -24.76 -10.96
N GLN A 14 -19.09 -25.45 -10.29
CA GLN A 14 -18.69 -25.15 -8.91
C GLN A 14 -18.00 -23.78 -8.79
N ILE A 15 -17.13 -23.42 -9.74
CA ILE A 15 -16.53 -22.07 -9.80
C ILE A 15 -17.62 -21.00 -10.00
N ALA A 16 -18.61 -21.26 -10.87
CA ALA A 16 -19.72 -20.35 -11.10
C ALA A 16 -20.63 -20.21 -9.87
N ILE A 17 -20.88 -21.30 -9.12
CA ILE A 17 -21.66 -21.30 -7.87
C ILE A 17 -20.90 -20.56 -6.75
N GLY A 18 -19.59 -20.81 -6.58
CA GLY A 18 -18.77 -20.10 -5.61
C GLY A 18 -18.69 -18.59 -5.86
N ARG A 19 -18.67 -18.18 -7.14
CA ARG A 19 -18.78 -16.76 -7.54
C ARG A 19 -20.15 -16.15 -7.21
N ARG A 20 -21.22 -16.95 -7.18
CA ARG A 20 -22.57 -16.51 -6.79
C ARG A 20 -22.77 -16.42 -5.28
N ALA A 21 -22.12 -17.27 -4.49
CA ALA A 21 -22.27 -17.28 -3.03
C ALA A 21 -21.57 -16.10 -2.34
N ASN A 22 -20.53 -15.51 -2.95
CA ASN A 22 -19.82 -14.33 -2.42
C ASN A 22 -20.48 -12.98 -2.83
N ILE A 23 -21.79 -12.96 -3.09
CA ILE A 23 -22.54 -11.79 -3.62
C ILE A 23 -23.21 -10.95 -2.51
N ASP A 24 -23.32 -11.46 -1.29
CA ASP A 24 -24.02 -10.74 -0.22
C ASP A 24 -23.23 -9.50 0.24
N GLY A 25 -23.65 -8.31 -0.21
CA GLY A 25 -23.31 -7.03 0.42
C GLY A 25 -22.67 -5.93 -0.44
N LEU A 26 -22.58 -6.04 -1.77
CA LEU A 26 -21.99 -4.98 -2.62
C LEU A 26 -23.02 -4.28 -3.49
N ALA A 27 -22.98 -2.94 -3.49
CA ALA A 27 -23.90 -2.06 -4.19
C ALA A 27 -23.97 -2.37 -5.71
N GLU A 28 -25.15 -2.17 -6.29
CA GLU A 28 -25.40 -2.36 -7.72
C GLU A 28 -24.65 -1.30 -8.55
N GLU A 29 -23.41 -1.59 -8.94
CA GLU A 29 -22.73 -0.80 -9.97
C GLU A 29 -23.43 -0.98 -11.32
N GLN A 30 -23.83 0.15 -11.92
CA GLN A 30 -24.49 0.22 -13.21
C GLN A 30 -23.53 -0.21 -14.32
N VAL A 31 -23.76 -1.39 -14.89
CA VAL A 31 -23.09 -1.80 -16.13
C VAL A 31 -23.60 -0.89 -17.24
N ASN A 32 -22.69 -0.13 -17.83
CA ASN A 32 -22.99 0.78 -18.94
C ASN A 32 -23.67 0.00 -20.09
N ALA A 33 -24.72 0.54 -20.70
CA ALA A 33 -25.53 -0.16 -21.71
C ALA A 33 -24.73 -0.59 -22.97
N GLU A 34 -23.52 -0.05 -23.15
CA GLU A 34 -22.59 -0.38 -24.25
C GLU A 34 -21.73 -1.63 -23.96
N SER A 35 -21.69 -2.10 -22.70
CA SER A 35 -20.95 -3.29 -22.31
C SER A 35 -21.68 -4.56 -22.74
N ARG A 36 -21.08 -5.32 -23.67
CA ARG A 36 -21.55 -6.68 -24.03
C ARG A 36 -21.25 -7.74 -22.95
N LEU A 37 -20.69 -7.34 -21.81
CA LEU A 37 -20.36 -8.25 -20.70
C LEU A 37 -21.56 -8.38 -19.76
N CYS A 38 -21.83 -9.61 -19.30
CA CYS A 38 -22.78 -9.78 -18.21
C CYS A 38 -22.22 -9.18 -16.91
N LEU A 39 -23.10 -8.79 -15.98
CA LEU A 39 -22.77 -8.19 -14.68
C LEU A 39 -21.65 -8.94 -13.93
N ASN A 40 -21.69 -10.27 -13.95
CA ASN A 40 -20.70 -11.10 -13.26
C ASN A 40 -19.33 -11.07 -13.93
N CYS A 41 -19.27 -11.09 -15.26
CA CYS A 41 -18.01 -10.97 -16.00
C CYS A 41 -17.42 -9.57 -15.82
N HIS A 42 -18.26 -8.53 -15.88
CA HIS A 42 -17.84 -7.15 -15.63
C HIS A 42 -17.23 -7.00 -14.24
N ARG A 43 -17.93 -7.46 -13.19
CA ARG A 43 -17.41 -7.45 -11.81
C ARG A 43 -16.15 -8.30 -11.61
N SER A 44 -16.07 -9.47 -12.26
CA SER A 44 -14.87 -10.33 -12.19
C SER A 44 -13.65 -9.62 -12.77
N ILE A 45 -13.81 -8.97 -13.93
CA ILE A 45 -12.75 -8.19 -14.57
C ILE A 45 -12.38 -7.00 -13.69
N LEU A 46 -13.34 -6.25 -13.16
CA LEU A 46 -13.05 -5.13 -12.26
C LEU A 46 -12.29 -5.57 -11.00
N ARG A 47 -12.68 -6.70 -10.39
CA ARG A 47 -11.97 -7.25 -9.24
C ARG A 47 -10.55 -7.69 -9.59
N GLU A 48 -10.35 -8.31 -10.75
CA GLU A 48 -9.00 -8.65 -11.24
C GLU A 48 -8.17 -7.40 -11.48
N VAL A 49 -8.72 -6.36 -12.11
CA VAL A 49 -8.05 -5.08 -12.31
C VAL A 49 -7.67 -4.44 -10.98
N GLN A 50 -8.59 -4.38 -10.01
CA GLN A 50 -8.31 -3.87 -8.66
C GLN A 50 -7.23 -4.69 -7.93
N ASN A 51 -7.26 -6.02 -8.07
CA ASN A 51 -6.23 -6.88 -7.48
C ASN A 51 -4.85 -6.63 -8.09
N ILE A 52 -4.77 -6.32 -9.39
CA ILE A 52 -3.52 -5.95 -10.04
C ILE A 52 -3.09 -4.55 -9.56
N GLU A 53 -4.00 -3.57 -9.50
CA GLU A 53 -3.71 -2.21 -9.00
C GLU A 53 -3.19 -2.20 -7.56
N ASN A 54 -3.73 -3.07 -6.70
CA ASN A 54 -3.31 -3.20 -5.31
C ASN A 54 -1.99 -3.99 -5.15
N ASN A 55 -1.49 -4.62 -6.21
CA ASN A 55 -0.22 -5.33 -6.17
C ASN A 55 0.94 -4.33 -6.30
N PRO A 56 1.82 -4.22 -5.28
CA PRO A 56 2.95 -3.29 -5.32
C PRO A 56 4.00 -3.63 -6.40
N ALA A 57 3.95 -4.85 -6.97
CA ALA A 57 4.80 -5.26 -8.09
C ALA A 57 4.23 -4.89 -9.47
N SER A 58 3.00 -4.38 -9.54
CA SER A 58 2.41 -3.92 -10.81
C SER A 58 2.91 -2.51 -11.17
N MET A 59 3.02 -2.24 -12.47
CA MET A 59 3.37 -0.91 -12.97
C MET A 59 2.30 -0.45 -13.95
N ARG A 60 1.89 0.82 -13.90
CA ARG A 60 1.03 1.41 -14.94
C ARG A 60 1.86 1.68 -16.18
N LEU A 61 1.53 1.00 -17.28
CA LEU A 61 2.20 1.16 -18.58
C LEU A 61 1.16 1.41 -19.67
N ASN A 62 1.56 2.11 -20.73
CA ASN A 62 0.80 2.20 -21.96
C ASN A 62 1.05 0.93 -22.77
N VAL A 63 0.20 -0.08 -22.60
CA VAL A 63 0.39 -1.38 -23.26
C VAL A 63 -0.28 -1.37 -24.63
N LEU A 64 0.43 -1.86 -25.65
CA LEU A 64 -0.11 -1.98 -27.02
C LEU A 64 -1.45 -2.72 -27.03
N LYS A 65 -2.45 -2.12 -27.65
CA LYS A 65 -3.77 -2.73 -27.87
C LYS A 65 -3.69 -3.61 -29.11
N GLN A 66 -4.00 -4.90 -28.97
CA GLN A 66 -4.10 -5.81 -30.10
C GLN A 66 -5.25 -6.79 -29.91
N THR A 67 -5.84 -7.20 -31.02
CA THR A 67 -6.97 -8.12 -31.11
C THR A 67 -6.54 -9.58 -31.09
N SER A 68 -5.38 -9.91 -31.64
CA SER A 68 -4.86 -11.29 -31.71
C SER A 68 -3.33 -11.32 -31.66
N MET A 69 -2.78 -12.35 -30.99
CA MET A 69 -1.33 -12.60 -30.94
C MET A 69 -0.79 -13.32 -32.20
N GLN A 70 -1.69 -13.80 -33.06
CA GLN A 70 -1.33 -14.63 -34.22
C GLN A 70 -1.21 -13.82 -35.51
N THR A 71 -1.79 -12.61 -35.53
CA THR A 71 -1.83 -11.73 -36.70
C THR A 71 -0.82 -10.59 -36.55
N CYS A 72 -0.51 -9.91 -37.66
CA CYS A 72 0.26 -8.68 -37.64
C CYS A 72 -0.48 -7.59 -36.84
N LEU A 73 0.24 -6.91 -35.94
CA LEU A 73 -0.32 -5.85 -35.08
C LEU A 73 -0.88 -4.64 -35.84
N ILE A 74 -0.50 -4.45 -37.11
CA ILE A 74 -0.90 -3.30 -37.93
C ILE A 74 -2.00 -3.69 -38.93
N CYS A 75 -1.73 -4.66 -39.81
CA CYS A 75 -2.66 -5.02 -40.88
C CYS A 75 -3.58 -6.21 -40.58
N ASN A 76 -3.44 -6.87 -39.42
CA ASN A 76 -4.15 -8.10 -39.06
C ASN A 76 -3.98 -9.27 -40.05
N SER A 77 -3.03 -9.21 -41.00
CA SER A 77 -2.69 -10.36 -41.85
C SER A 77 -2.02 -11.46 -41.04
N MET A 78 -2.18 -12.72 -41.48
CA MET A 78 -1.44 -13.87 -40.95
C MET A 78 -0.22 -14.25 -41.81
N ASP A 79 -0.04 -13.59 -42.95
CA ASP A 79 1.01 -13.93 -43.90
C ASP A 79 2.35 -13.29 -43.53
N ASN A 80 3.40 -14.12 -43.51
CA ASN A 80 4.78 -13.70 -43.26
C ASN A 80 4.95 -12.87 -41.97
N VAL A 81 4.30 -13.31 -40.90
CA VAL A 81 4.22 -12.61 -39.62
C VAL A 81 5.28 -13.15 -38.65
N HIS A 82 6.17 -12.27 -38.21
CA HIS A 82 7.30 -12.58 -37.33
C HIS A 82 7.14 -11.91 -35.98
N ARG A 83 7.67 -12.55 -34.92
CA ARG A 83 7.73 -11.92 -33.60
C ARG A 83 8.65 -10.71 -33.65
N LEU A 84 8.19 -9.60 -33.10
CA LEU A 84 9.01 -8.39 -33.02
C LEU A 84 10.26 -8.64 -32.18
N SER A 85 11.39 -8.15 -32.68
CA SER A 85 12.67 -8.19 -31.97
C SER A 85 12.62 -7.37 -30.69
N LEU A 86 13.47 -7.71 -29.70
CA LEU A 86 13.60 -6.90 -28.48
C LEU A 86 13.97 -5.45 -28.80
N LYS A 87 14.92 -5.26 -29.74
CA LYS A 87 15.37 -3.95 -30.23
C LYS A 87 14.19 -3.11 -30.75
N CYS A 88 13.31 -3.70 -31.57
CA CYS A 88 12.11 -3.02 -32.06
C CYS A 88 11.14 -2.63 -30.94
N ARG A 89 10.89 -3.53 -29.98
CA ARG A 89 9.98 -3.24 -28.86
C ARG A 89 10.49 -2.10 -27.98
N VAL A 90 11.80 -2.05 -27.76
CA VAL A 90 12.43 -0.97 -26.99
C VAL A 90 12.46 0.33 -27.78
N ASP A 91 12.70 0.31 -29.09
CA ASP A 91 12.65 1.51 -29.94
C ASP A 91 11.26 2.17 -29.90
N VAL A 92 10.18 1.39 -30.01
CA VAL A 92 8.81 1.89 -29.87
C VAL A 92 8.57 2.47 -28.48
N PHE A 93 9.07 1.82 -27.43
CA PHE A 93 8.94 2.32 -26.07
C PHE A 93 9.67 3.65 -25.87
N ILE A 94 10.87 3.82 -26.41
CA ILE A 94 11.65 5.07 -26.32
C ILE A 94 10.94 6.19 -27.11
N ARG A 95 10.44 5.91 -28.31
CA ARG A 95 9.89 6.94 -29.21
C ARG A 95 8.44 7.33 -28.90
N GLN A 96 7.61 6.37 -28.46
CA GLN A 96 6.16 6.56 -28.29
C GLN A 96 5.67 6.32 -26.86
N ASN A 97 6.55 5.90 -25.94
CA ASN A 97 6.17 5.48 -24.58
C ASN A 97 5.04 4.43 -24.60
N ILE A 98 5.15 3.46 -25.51
CA ILE A 98 4.23 2.31 -25.64
C ILE A 98 5.02 1.02 -25.38
N PHE A 99 4.56 0.23 -24.40
CA PHE A 99 5.11 -1.07 -24.09
C PHE A 99 4.49 -2.15 -24.98
N ILE A 100 5.32 -2.89 -25.69
CA ILE A 100 4.91 -4.02 -26.53
C ILE A 100 5.21 -5.34 -25.81
N PRO A 101 4.18 -6.16 -25.49
CA PRO A 101 4.36 -7.45 -24.83
C PRO A 101 5.22 -8.43 -25.63
N THR A 102 5.80 -9.40 -24.92
CA THR A 102 6.45 -10.56 -25.55
C THR A 102 5.45 -11.34 -26.42
N GLY A 103 5.83 -11.59 -27.67
CA GLY A 103 5.02 -12.41 -28.60
C GLY A 103 4.17 -11.61 -29.59
N THR A 104 4.08 -10.28 -29.46
CA THR A 104 3.51 -9.42 -30.52
C THR A 104 4.25 -9.63 -31.83
N ARG A 105 3.49 -9.66 -32.92
CA ARG A 105 4.03 -9.98 -34.25
C ARG A 105 3.73 -8.89 -35.27
N SER A 106 4.61 -8.76 -36.26
CA SER A 106 4.41 -7.91 -37.43
C SER A 106 4.88 -8.62 -38.69
N CYS A 107 4.31 -8.26 -39.84
CA CYS A 107 4.80 -8.74 -41.12
C CYS A 107 5.93 -7.84 -41.64
N ASN A 108 6.77 -8.38 -42.52
CA ASN A 108 7.93 -7.65 -43.05
C ASN A 108 7.56 -6.37 -43.82
N HIS A 109 6.33 -6.24 -44.31
CA HIS A 109 5.86 -5.04 -45.00
C HIS A 109 5.83 -3.79 -44.09
N HIS A 110 5.80 -3.97 -42.77
CA HIS A 110 5.80 -2.87 -41.81
C HIS A 110 7.13 -2.72 -41.06
N LEU A 111 8.14 -3.50 -41.45
CA LEU A 111 9.46 -3.47 -40.88
C LEU A 111 10.43 -2.84 -41.87
N ASP A 112 11.40 -2.09 -41.36
CA ASP A 112 12.54 -1.61 -42.14
C ASP A 112 13.61 -2.70 -42.31
N GLU A 113 14.73 -2.35 -42.98
CA GLU A 113 15.87 -3.24 -43.19
C GLU A 113 16.53 -3.70 -41.88
N ASP A 114 16.38 -2.91 -40.80
CA ASP A 114 16.89 -3.22 -39.47
C ASP A 114 15.91 -4.03 -38.61
N GLY A 115 14.72 -4.35 -39.14
CA GLY A 115 13.66 -5.08 -38.43
C GLY A 115 12.95 -4.24 -37.36
N LEU A 116 12.96 -2.91 -37.49
CA LEU A 116 12.21 -1.96 -36.68
C LEU A 116 10.90 -1.58 -37.38
N LEU A 117 9.91 -1.13 -36.63
CA LEU A 117 8.67 -0.62 -37.22
C LEU A 117 8.94 0.69 -37.96
N LEU A 118 8.38 0.81 -39.16
CA LEU A 118 8.49 2.03 -39.97
C LEU A 118 8.01 3.25 -39.17
N SER A 119 8.82 4.32 -39.15
CA SER A 119 8.64 5.49 -38.28
C SER A 119 7.26 6.15 -38.42
N PHE A 120 6.72 6.21 -39.63
CA PHE A 120 5.41 6.80 -39.92
C PHE A 120 4.23 5.98 -39.38
N LEU A 121 4.43 4.70 -39.03
CA LEU A 121 3.40 3.85 -38.44
C LEU A 121 3.31 4.00 -36.91
N LEU A 122 4.38 4.51 -36.27
CA LEU A 122 4.48 4.62 -34.82
C LEU A 122 3.37 5.47 -34.18
N PRO A 123 2.99 6.65 -34.72
CA PRO A 123 1.93 7.47 -34.13
C PRO A 123 0.54 6.84 -34.21
N ALA A 124 0.34 5.86 -35.11
CA ALA A 124 -0.95 5.19 -35.30
C ALA A 124 -1.17 4.02 -34.33
N LEU A 125 -0.17 3.66 -33.52
CA LEU A 125 -0.27 2.55 -32.58
C LEU A 125 -1.25 2.87 -31.45
N GLN A 126 -2.28 2.03 -31.31
CA GLN A 126 -3.23 2.13 -30.21
C GLN A 126 -2.67 1.48 -28.95
N PHE A 127 -2.89 2.12 -27.80
CA PHE A 127 -2.49 1.60 -26.50
C PHE A 127 -3.59 1.75 -25.47
N ILE A 128 -3.48 1.00 -24.37
CA ILE A 128 -4.32 1.13 -23.18
C ILE A 128 -3.39 1.41 -22.01
N ASN A 129 -3.65 2.48 -21.27
CA ASN A 129 -2.97 2.74 -20.00
C ASN A 129 -3.55 1.80 -18.93
N HIS A 130 -2.80 0.77 -18.57
CA HIS A 130 -3.30 -0.27 -17.68
C HIS A 130 -2.22 -0.75 -16.70
N PRO A 131 -2.59 -1.20 -15.48
CA PRO A 131 -1.67 -1.89 -14.59
C PRO A 131 -1.23 -3.17 -15.28
N TYR A 132 0.07 -3.31 -15.48
CA TYR A 132 0.67 -4.44 -16.18
C TYR A 132 1.76 -5.06 -15.30
N LEU A 133 1.70 -6.38 -15.14
CA LEU A 133 2.68 -7.15 -14.40
C LEU A 133 3.74 -7.66 -15.38
N VAL A 134 4.86 -6.96 -15.49
CA VAL A 134 5.99 -7.42 -16.32
C VAL A 134 6.72 -8.54 -15.57
N PRO A 135 6.93 -9.72 -16.18
CA PRO A 135 7.75 -10.77 -15.58
C PRO A 135 9.17 -10.25 -15.28
N GLY A 136 9.70 -10.55 -14.08
CA GLY A 136 11.02 -10.08 -13.66
C GLY A 136 12.15 -10.32 -14.68
N PRO A 137 12.28 -11.52 -15.28
CA PRO A 137 13.28 -11.79 -16.31
C PRO A 137 13.11 -10.92 -17.57
N GLU A 138 11.87 -10.71 -18.00
CA GLU A 138 11.56 -9.85 -19.16
C GLU A 138 11.95 -8.40 -18.87
N LEU A 139 11.62 -7.90 -17.68
CA LEU A 139 11.97 -6.54 -17.27
C LEU A 139 13.49 -6.33 -17.24
N VAL A 140 14.26 -7.28 -16.71
CA VAL A 140 15.72 -7.20 -16.68
C VAL A 140 16.30 -7.13 -18.09
N ILE A 141 15.84 -8.00 -19.00
CA ILE A 141 16.29 -8.01 -20.40
C ILE A 141 15.92 -6.70 -21.10
N PHE A 142 14.71 -6.19 -20.87
CA PHE A 142 14.24 -4.93 -21.43
C PHE A 142 15.06 -3.73 -20.94
N LEU A 143 15.34 -3.64 -19.65
CA LEU A 143 16.17 -2.59 -19.07
C LEU A 143 17.64 -2.69 -19.49
N GLN A 144 18.16 -3.90 -19.70
CA GLN A 144 19.49 -4.12 -20.26
C GLN A 144 19.59 -3.59 -21.70
N GLU A 145 18.56 -3.80 -22.51
CA GLU A 145 18.52 -3.28 -23.88
C GLU A 145 18.36 -1.75 -23.89
N ILE A 146 17.50 -1.17 -23.04
CA ILE A 146 17.44 0.28 -22.84
C ILE A 146 18.81 0.83 -22.44
N ARG A 147 19.51 0.16 -21.53
CA ARG A 147 20.86 0.55 -21.10
C ARG A 147 21.88 0.40 -22.24
N SER A 148 21.77 -0.64 -23.06
CA SER A 148 22.61 -0.86 -24.24
C SER A 148 22.42 0.27 -25.24
N ILE A 149 21.17 0.61 -25.56
CA ILE A 149 20.81 1.75 -26.39
C ILE A 149 21.33 3.03 -25.75
N ALA A 150 21.07 3.30 -24.48
CA ALA A 150 21.56 4.50 -23.78
C ALA A 150 23.11 4.60 -23.76
N ARG A 151 23.82 3.48 -23.64
CA ARG A 151 25.29 3.43 -23.74
C ARG A 151 25.79 3.63 -25.17
N GLY A 152 25.05 3.12 -26.16
CA GLY A 152 25.23 3.46 -27.57
C GLY A 152 24.88 4.93 -27.86
N VAL A 153 23.94 5.50 -27.09
CA VAL A 153 23.54 6.91 -27.10
C VAL A 153 24.58 7.78 -26.40
N ASN A 154 25.39 7.26 -25.49
CA ASN A 154 26.61 7.96 -25.05
C ASN A 154 27.71 8.01 -26.14
N LYS A 155 27.48 7.36 -27.30
CA LYS A 155 28.21 7.61 -28.56
C LYS A 155 27.58 8.73 -29.41
N TRP A 156 26.40 9.25 -29.02
CA TRP A 156 25.62 10.32 -29.67
C TRP A 156 26.08 11.73 -29.33
N LEU A 157 26.88 11.92 -28.28
CA LEU A 157 27.77 13.06 -28.35
C LEU A 157 28.65 12.79 -29.58
N CYS A 158 28.44 13.57 -30.65
CA CYS A 158 29.28 13.72 -31.83
C CYS A 158 28.87 13.00 -33.13
N CYS A 159 27.60 12.86 -33.51
CA CYS A 159 27.28 12.61 -34.92
C CYS A 159 26.21 13.59 -35.43
N GLU A 160 26.64 14.52 -36.29
CA GLU A 160 25.80 15.49 -37.02
C GLU A 160 24.56 14.88 -37.69
N LYS A 161 24.63 13.59 -38.05
CA LYS A 161 23.54 12.86 -38.70
C LYS A 161 22.38 12.51 -37.77
N ASP A 162 22.63 12.41 -36.46
CA ASP A 162 21.66 11.90 -35.49
C ASP A 162 20.89 13.02 -34.79
N LEU A 163 21.41 14.26 -34.81
CA LEU A 163 20.72 15.46 -34.33
C LEU A 163 19.90 16.07 -35.46
N ASN A 164 18.72 16.60 -35.19
CA ASN A 164 18.04 17.45 -36.17
C ASN A 164 18.71 18.85 -36.24
N GLU A 165 18.31 19.73 -37.18
CA GLU A 165 18.97 21.03 -37.38
C GLU A 165 18.87 21.95 -36.14
N GLU A 166 17.73 21.90 -35.45
CA GLU A 166 17.45 22.71 -34.26
C GLU A 166 18.26 22.22 -33.04
N GLU A 167 18.31 20.91 -32.83
CA GLU A 167 19.14 20.26 -31.80
C GLU A 167 20.62 20.50 -32.07
N PHE A 168 21.06 20.37 -33.32
CA PHE A 168 22.45 20.63 -33.70
C PHE A 168 22.83 22.09 -33.45
N ARG A 169 21.96 23.04 -33.85
CA ARG A 169 22.17 24.47 -33.65
C ARG A 169 22.15 24.86 -32.18
N SER A 170 21.33 24.24 -31.35
CA SER A 170 21.31 24.53 -29.90
C SER A 170 22.57 24.05 -29.18
N VAL A 171 23.17 22.94 -29.62
CA VAL A 171 24.38 22.37 -29.00
C VAL A 171 25.65 23.03 -29.52
N VAL A 172 25.74 23.23 -30.84
CA VAL A 172 26.95 23.72 -31.53
C VAL A 172 26.91 25.23 -31.78
N GLY A 173 25.74 25.87 -31.70
CA GLY A 173 25.57 27.30 -31.99
C GLY A 173 25.59 27.67 -33.48
N LEU A 174 25.73 26.68 -34.37
CA LEU A 174 25.86 26.85 -35.83
C LEU A 174 24.88 25.92 -36.57
N SER A 175 24.52 26.28 -37.80
CA SER A 175 23.84 25.32 -38.69
C SER A 175 24.81 24.22 -39.12
N LYS A 176 24.26 23.07 -39.53
CA LYS A 176 25.06 21.95 -40.04
C LYS A 176 25.86 22.32 -41.28
N GLU A 177 25.28 23.15 -42.15
CA GLU A 177 25.94 23.67 -43.34
C GLU A 177 27.15 24.53 -42.97
N HIS A 178 26.99 25.52 -42.09
CA HIS A 178 28.10 26.36 -41.65
C HIS A 178 29.17 25.57 -40.87
N PHE A 179 28.77 24.55 -40.10
CA PHE A 179 29.71 23.64 -39.44
C PHE A 179 30.51 22.82 -40.45
N THR A 180 29.87 22.33 -41.51
CA THR A 180 30.53 21.59 -42.60
C THR A 180 31.49 22.50 -43.36
N ASP A 181 31.08 23.72 -43.68
CA ASP A 181 31.94 24.71 -44.33
C ASP A 181 33.16 25.03 -43.47
N LEU A 182 32.98 25.35 -42.19
CA LEU A 182 34.08 25.56 -41.25
C LEU A 182 34.99 24.34 -41.11
N TYR A 183 34.41 23.14 -41.17
CA TYR A 183 35.18 21.90 -41.14
C TYR A 183 36.10 21.79 -42.37
N THR A 184 35.64 22.22 -43.56
CA THR A 184 36.49 22.21 -44.78
C THR A 184 37.68 23.16 -44.68
N PHE A 185 37.56 24.28 -43.95
CA PHE A 185 38.67 25.21 -43.71
C PHE A 185 39.64 24.74 -42.62
N CYS A 186 39.21 23.85 -41.73
CA CYS A 186 40.06 23.35 -40.65
C CYS A 186 40.98 22.22 -41.14
N HIS A 187 42.29 22.46 -41.19
CA HIS A 187 43.29 21.46 -41.61
C HIS A 187 43.04 20.07 -40.96
N PRO A 188 43.15 18.95 -41.71
CA PRO A 188 43.02 17.62 -41.13
C PRO A 188 44.02 17.43 -39.99
N VAL A 189 43.53 17.03 -38.82
CA VAL A 189 44.40 16.65 -37.71
C VAL A 189 45.05 15.33 -38.12
N ARG A 190 46.35 15.36 -38.44
CA ARG A 190 47.10 14.15 -38.76
C ARG A 190 47.30 13.37 -37.46
N THR A 191 46.50 12.32 -37.29
CA THR A 191 46.68 11.32 -36.25
C THR A 191 46.72 9.96 -36.93
N GLU A 192 47.83 9.25 -36.79
CA GLU A 192 48.15 8.01 -37.51
C GLU A 192 47.14 6.87 -37.26
N ASN A 193 46.24 7.01 -36.27
CA ASN A 193 45.37 5.93 -35.78
C ASN A 193 43.90 6.30 -35.54
N LEU A 194 43.38 7.43 -36.06
CA LEU A 194 41.97 7.81 -35.87
C LEU A 194 41.22 7.89 -37.21
N ALA A 195 40.01 7.32 -37.25
CA ALA A 195 39.15 7.40 -38.43
C ALA A 195 38.66 8.84 -38.65
N GLU A 196 38.40 9.24 -39.90
CA GLU A 196 37.96 10.60 -40.25
C GLU A 196 36.74 11.07 -39.43
N ARG A 197 35.80 10.15 -39.13
CA ARG A 197 34.64 10.41 -38.26
C ARG A 197 35.07 10.91 -36.89
N GLU A 198 36.11 10.34 -36.28
CA GLU A 198 36.60 10.70 -34.94
C GLU A 198 37.28 12.08 -34.92
N THR A 199 37.93 12.48 -36.01
CA THR A 199 38.50 13.83 -36.14
C THR A 199 37.41 14.91 -36.21
N LYS A 200 36.30 14.65 -36.91
CA LYS A 200 35.08 15.48 -36.89
C LYS A 200 34.50 15.59 -35.48
N LYS A 201 34.44 14.48 -34.73
CA LYS A 201 33.95 14.46 -33.34
C LYS A 201 34.75 15.37 -32.42
N LEU A 202 36.08 15.24 -32.43
CA LEU A 202 36.96 16.03 -31.58
C LEU A 202 36.86 17.52 -31.87
N LYS A 203 36.75 17.90 -33.15
CA LYS A 203 36.53 19.30 -33.56
C LYS A 203 35.15 19.81 -33.13
N SER A 204 34.09 19.01 -33.26
CA SER A 204 32.75 19.37 -32.76
C SER A 204 32.71 19.57 -31.25
N ILE A 205 33.36 18.69 -30.47
CA ILE A 205 33.50 18.84 -29.01
C ILE A 205 34.32 20.09 -28.67
N PHE A 206 35.42 20.34 -29.38
CA PHE A 206 36.25 21.51 -29.18
C PHE A 206 35.46 22.80 -29.40
N TRP A 207 34.71 22.89 -30.50
CA TRP A 207 33.84 24.03 -30.78
C TRP A 207 32.69 24.17 -29.79
N CYS A 208 32.04 23.07 -29.40
CA CYS A 208 31.06 23.10 -28.30
C CYS A 208 31.69 23.68 -27.04
N LYS A 209 32.90 23.25 -26.64
CA LYS A 209 33.59 23.80 -25.47
C LYS A 209 33.99 25.27 -25.62
N LEU A 210 34.37 25.69 -26.82
CA LEU A 210 34.76 27.08 -27.11
C LEU A 210 33.55 28.03 -27.11
N LEU A 211 32.43 27.60 -27.71
CA LEU A 211 31.18 28.37 -27.82
C LEU A 211 30.33 28.32 -26.55
N THR A 212 30.30 27.19 -25.84
CA THR A 212 29.52 27.07 -24.60
C THR A 212 30.18 27.72 -23.41
N SER A 213 31.41 28.27 -23.52
CA SER A 213 32.15 29.01 -22.47
C SER A 213 31.33 29.15 -21.19
N ARG A 214 31.23 28.08 -20.38
CA ARG A 214 30.36 28.14 -19.21
C ARG A 214 30.99 29.22 -18.36
N CYS A 215 30.31 30.35 -18.25
CA CYS A 215 30.86 31.52 -17.59
C CYS A 215 31.21 31.08 -16.16
N ASP A 216 32.35 31.51 -15.63
CA ASP A 216 32.76 31.13 -14.27
C ASP A 216 31.65 31.44 -13.25
N GLU A 217 30.81 32.44 -13.53
CA GLU A 217 29.61 32.80 -12.78
C GLU A 217 28.52 31.71 -12.77
N GLU A 218 28.20 31.08 -13.90
CA GLU A 218 27.18 30.02 -13.94
C GLU A 218 27.66 28.73 -13.25
N LEU A 219 28.97 28.49 -13.28
CA LEU A 219 29.58 27.39 -12.54
C LEU A 219 29.54 27.66 -11.03
N GLN A 220 29.80 28.90 -10.62
CA GLN A 220 29.68 29.35 -9.23
C GLN A 220 28.25 29.20 -8.72
N ASP A 221 27.26 29.62 -9.51
CA ASP A 221 25.83 29.52 -9.20
C ASP A 221 25.38 28.06 -9.03
N ALA A 222 25.87 27.16 -9.89
CA ALA A 222 25.57 25.73 -9.78
C ALA A 222 26.17 25.12 -8.49
N ILE A 223 27.39 25.52 -8.13
CA ILE A 223 28.07 25.08 -6.90
C ILE A 223 27.36 25.63 -5.65
N GLU A 224 26.93 26.89 -5.68
CA GLU A 224 26.15 27.50 -4.60
C GLU A 224 24.77 26.85 -4.44
N TYR A 225 24.07 26.60 -5.55
CA TYR A 225 22.80 25.89 -5.55
C TYR A 225 22.94 24.49 -4.92
N GLU A 226 23.98 23.74 -5.28
CA GLU A 226 24.24 22.41 -4.72
C GLU A 226 24.51 22.48 -3.21
N LYS A 227 25.31 23.45 -2.75
CA LYS A 227 25.58 23.66 -1.32
C LYS A 227 24.34 24.04 -0.52
N VAL A 228 23.48 24.90 -1.07
CA VAL A 228 22.25 25.36 -0.39
C VAL A 228 21.21 24.25 -0.34
N LYS A 229 21.00 23.54 -1.46
CA LYS A 229 19.98 22.49 -1.56
C LYS A 229 20.39 21.20 -0.86
N TYR A 230 21.68 20.87 -0.89
CA TYR A 230 22.24 19.65 -0.32
C TYR A 230 23.38 19.99 0.66
N PRO A 231 23.05 20.54 1.85
CA PRO A 231 24.04 21.06 2.79
C PRO A 231 24.89 19.97 3.47
N PHE A 232 24.43 18.72 3.43
CA PHE A 232 25.12 17.61 4.07
C PHE A 232 25.82 16.72 3.05
N THR A 233 27.07 16.39 3.35
CA THR A 233 27.79 15.37 2.59
C THR A 233 27.19 13.98 2.83
N VAL A 234 27.33 13.07 1.85
CA VAL A 234 26.82 11.69 1.96
C VAL A 234 27.24 11.00 3.27
N PRO A 235 28.50 11.11 3.76
CA PRO A 235 28.87 10.54 5.05
C PRO A 235 28.14 11.15 6.26
N GLN A 236 27.80 12.45 6.22
CA GLN A 236 27.04 13.10 7.29
C GLN A 236 25.58 12.66 7.28
N MET A 237 24.96 12.55 6.11
CA MET A 237 23.60 12.00 5.97
C MET A 237 23.52 10.56 6.50
N MET A 238 24.54 9.74 6.23
CA MET A 238 24.61 8.37 6.76
C MET A 238 24.72 8.33 8.28
N LYS A 239 25.51 9.22 8.89
CA LYS A 239 25.62 9.34 10.35
C LYS A 239 24.30 9.77 11.00
N GLU A 240 23.63 10.78 10.44
CA GLU A 240 22.34 11.25 10.94
C GLU A 240 21.26 10.17 10.80
N ALA A 241 21.22 9.47 9.67
CA ALA A 241 20.30 8.36 9.45
C ALA A 241 20.55 7.20 10.43
N ALA A 242 21.82 6.91 10.76
CA ALA A 242 22.18 5.92 11.77
C ALA A 242 21.71 6.34 13.17
N ALA A 243 21.93 7.59 13.57
CA ALA A 243 21.48 8.12 14.85
C ALA A 243 19.95 8.08 14.99
N LYS A 244 19.20 8.47 13.95
CA LYS A 244 17.73 8.39 13.93
C LYS A 244 17.21 6.95 14.02
N ARG A 245 17.94 5.96 13.47
CA ARG A 245 17.59 4.54 13.62
C ARG A 245 17.79 4.09 15.06
N GLU A 246 18.93 4.41 15.66
CA GLU A 246 19.24 4.05 17.04
C GLU A 246 18.23 4.65 18.04
N GLU A 247 17.81 5.91 17.83
CA GLU A 247 16.78 6.54 18.63
C GLU A 247 15.42 5.82 18.51
N LYS A 248 15.01 5.50 17.27
CA LYS A 248 13.78 4.73 17.03
C LYS A 248 13.84 3.34 17.67
N ASP A 249 14.98 2.68 17.61
CA ASP A 249 15.17 1.35 18.22
C ASP A 249 15.08 1.45 19.75
N LYS A 250 15.67 2.49 20.36
CA LYS A 250 15.53 2.75 21.80
C LYS A 250 14.07 3.01 22.19
N MET A 251 13.34 3.81 21.43
CA MET A 251 11.91 4.05 21.67
C MET A 251 11.08 2.77 21.51
N ALA A 252 11.38 1.94 20.51
CA ALA A 252 10.70 0.67 20.29
C ALA A 252 10.96 -0.31 21.45
N MET A 253 12.20 -0.42 21.92
CA MET A 253 12.57 -1.25 23.08
C MET A 253 11.87 -0.79 24.35
N GLN A 254 11.86 0.52 24.64
CA GLN A 254 11.14 1.06 25.81
C GLN A 254 9.64 0.73 25.74
N ARG A 255 9.02 0.91 24.57
CA ARG A 255 7.62 0.55 24.36
C ARG A 255 7.37 -0.94 24.59
N GLN A 256 8.26 -1.81 24.11
CA GLN A 256 8.14 -3.27 24.33
C GLN A 256 8.26 -3.64 25.82
N GLN A 257 9.18 -3.02 26.55
CA GLN A 257 9.34 -3.22 28.00
C GLN A 257 8.08 -2.78 28.76
N ASP A 258 7.49 -1.64 28.40
CA ASP A 258 6.27 -1.16 29.03
C ASP A 258 5.06 -2.04 28.72
N ILE A 259 4.97 -2.56 27.50
CA ILE A 259 3.94 -3.55 27.14
C ILE A 259 4.12 -4.81 27.98
N ALA A 260 5.34 -5.35 28.08
CA ALA A 260 5.61 -6.55 28.87
C ALA A 260 5.20 -6.39 30.35
N LYS A 261 5.57 -5.25 30.97
CA LYS A 261 5.15 -4.93 32.36
C LYS A 261 3.62 -4.83 32.52
N LYS A 262 2.92 -4.31 31.51
CA LYS A 262 1.45 -4.25 31.52
C LYS A 262 0.82 -5.63 31.31
N MET A 263 1.42 -6.46 30.47
CA MET A 263 0.97 -7.83 30.23
C MET A 263 1.12 -8.71 31.48
N GLU A 264 2.16 -8.50 32.29
CA GLU A 264 2.34 -9.23 33.56
C GLU A 264 1.20 -8.93 34.56
N LYS A 265 0.75 -7.67 34.64
CA LYS A 265 -0.36 -7.26 35.52
C LYS A 265 -1.76 -7.57 34.97
N LEU A 266 -1.84 -8.04 33.72
CA LEU A 266 -3.10 -8.19 33.02
C LEU A 266 -3.98 -9.30 33.60
N GLU A 267 -3.39 -10.41 34.03
CA GLU A 267 -4.13 -11.51 34.67
C GLU A 267 -4.71 -11.08 36.02
N GLN A 268 -3.93 -10.37 36.85
CA GLN A 268 -4.44 -9.77 38.08
C GLN A 268 -5.62 -8.82 37.80
N TRP A 269 -5.53 -7.96 36.79
CA TRP A 269 -6.62 -7.05 36.44
C TRP A 269 -7.87 -7.77 35.93
N LYS A 270 -7.72 -8.88 35.20
CA LYS A 270 -8.84 -9.73 34.79
C LYS A 270 -9.53 -10.34 36.01
N GLU A 271 -8.78 -10.91 36.93
CA GLU A 271 -9.34 -11.51 38.16
C GLU A 271 -10.07 -10.47 39.01
N GLU A 272 -9.47 -9.29 39.20
CA GLU A 272 -10.12 -8.19 39.91
C GLU A 272 -11.41 -7.72 39.21
N LEU A 273 -11.45 -7.74 37.88
CA LEU A 273 -12.64 -7.40 37.10
C LEU A 273 -13.72 -8.47 37.24
N HIS A 274 -13.37 -9.74 37.08
CA HIS A 274 -14.31 -10.86 37.24
C HIS A 274 -14.90 -10.90 38.65
N SER A 275 -14.08 -10.72 39.69
CA SER A 275 -14.56 -10.64 41.07
C SER A 275 -15.54 -9.47 41.29
N LYS A 276 -15.30 -8.32 40.65
CA LYS A 276 -16.24 -7.18 40.69
C LYS A 276 -17.55 -7.47 39.96
N ILE A 277 -17.51 -8.21 38.86
CA ILE A 277 -18.70 -8.63 38.12
C ILE A 277 -19.53 -9.59 38.98
N GLU A 278 -18.94 -10.66 39.50
CA GLU A 278 -19.63 -11.66 40.34
C GLU A 278 -20.23 -11.02 41.60
N LYS A 279 -19.52 -10.09 42.23
CA LYS A 279 -20.04 -9.35 43.37
C LYS A 279 -21.26 -8.50 42.99
N LYS A 280 -21.23 -7.81 41.85
CA LYS A 280 -22.38 -7.02 41.38
C LYS A 280 -23.55 -7.91 40.97
N GLU A 281 -23.29 -9.05 40.35
CA GLU A 281 -24.32 -10.02 39.96
C GLU A 281 -24.99 -10.65 41.17
N SER A 282 -24.23 -11.05 42.18
CA SER A 282 -24.78 -11.59 43.44
C SER A 282 -25.56 -10.53 44.22
N GLU A 283 -25.08 -9.28 44.27
CA GLU A 283 -25.83 -8.17 44.88
C GLU A 283 -27.14 -7.89 44.12
N ALA A 284 -27.12 -7.91 42.79
CA ALA A 284 -28.31 -7.74 41.95
C ALA A 284 -29.30 -8.91 42.12
N MET A 285 -28.82 -10.15 42.18
CA MET A 285 -29.64 -11.33 42.40
C MET A 285 -30.29 -11.32 43.79
N GLN A 286 -29.53 -10.96 44.83
CA GLN A 286 -30.08 -10.79 46.17
C GLN A 286 -31.09 -9.66 46.25
N ALA A 287 -30.87 -8.54 45.55
CA ALA A 287 -31.82 -7.45 45.47
C ALA A 287 -33.12 -7.89 44.76
N LYS A 288 -33.00 -8.68 43.68
CA LYS A 288 -34.16 -9.27 42.98
C LYS A 288 -34.93 -10.21 43.90
N MET A 289 -34.26 -11.16 44.55
CA MET A 289 -34.91 -12.08 45.51
C MET A 289 -35.59 -11.36 46.68
N ARG A 290 -34.98 -10.28 47.21
CA ARG A 290 -35.60 -9.48 48.28
C ARG A 290 -36.85 -8.77 47.78
N LYS A 291 -36.82 -8.20 46.58
CA LYS A 291 -37.99 -7.58 45.96
C LYS A 291 -39.08 -8.61 45.68
N ASP A 292 -38.74 -9.76 45.12
CA ASP A 292 -39.71 -10.82 44.83
C ASP A 292 -40.38 -11.37 46.10
N ARG A 293 -39.62 -11.52 47.21
CA ARG A 293 -40.18 -11.89 48.52
C ARG A 293 -41.14 -10.83 49.06
N LEU A 294 -40.77 -9.55 48.99
CA LEU A 294 -41.63 -8.44 49.40
C LEU A 294 -42.92 -8.39 48.57
N ILE A 295 -42.80 -8.57 47.25
CA ILE A 295 -43.94 -8.62 46.33
C ILE A 295 -44.88 -9.78 46.70
N GLU A 296 -44.34 -10.96 47.00
CA GLU A 296 -45.13 -12.14 47.35
C GLU A 296 -45.80 -12.01 48.73
N GLU A 297 -45.11 -11.45 49.74
CA GLU A 297 -45.71 -11.15 51.05
C GLU A 297 -46.87 -10.15 50.94
N VAL A 298 -46.68 -9.09 50.15
CA VAL A 298 -47.74 -8.11 49.88
C VAL A 298 -48.87 -8.77 49.09
N ARG A 299 -48.58 -9.60 48.09
CA ARG A 299 -49.58 -10.35 47.31
C ARG A 299 -50.43 -11.29 48.19
N ARG A 300 -49.82 -11.98 49.16
CA ARG A 300 -50.51 -12.81 50.16
C ARG A 300 -51.42 -12.00 51.08
N HIS A 301 -51.06 -10.76 51.40
CA HIS A 301 -51.87 -9.88 52.23
C HIS A 301 -53.14 -9.39 51.49
N PHE A 302 -53.09 -9.25 50.16
CA PHE A 302 -54.26 -8.84 49.38
C PHE A 302 -55.21 -9.99 49.03
N GLY A 303 -54.72 -11.24 48.89
CA GLY A 303 -55.60 -12.42 48.75
C GLY A 303 -56.36 -12.54 47.42
N TYR A 304 -56.11 -11.66 46.45
CA TYR A 304 -56.57 -11.72 45.05
C TYR A 304 -55.43 -11.31 44.09
N THR A 305 -55.56 -11.57 42.79
CA THR A 305 -54.56 -11.19 41.78
C THR A 305 -54.52 -9.67 41.60
N VAL A 306 -53.70 -9.00 42.41
CA VAL A 306 -53.41 -7.56 42.31
C VAL A 306 -52.32 -7.32 41.27
N ASP A 307 -52.58 -6.39 40.35
CA ASP A 307 -51.59 -5.99 39.36
C ASP A 307 -50.46 -5.15 40.00
N PRO A 308 -49.17 -5.45 39.74
CA PRO A 308 -48.02 -4.75 40.33
C PRO A 308 -47.93 -3.24 40.07
N LYS A 309 -48.79 -2.69 39.20
CA LYS A 309 -48.85 -1.27 38.83
C LYS A 309 -49.92 -0.47 39.60
N ASP A 310 -50.75 -1.13 40.41
CA ASP A 310 -51.79 -0.51 41.24
C ASP A 310 -51.16 0.42 42.31
N ASP A 311 -51.72 1.60 42.50
CA ASP A 311 -51.20 2.62 43.41
C ASP A 311 -51.34 2.22 44.89
N ARG A 312 -52.37 1.43 45.25
CA ARG A 312 -52.51 0.88 46.61
C ARG A 312 -51.44 -0.17 46.92
N PHE A 313 -51.01 -0.92 45.91
CA PHE A 313 -49.93 -1.90 46.02
C PHE A 313 -48.57 -1.20 46.20
N LYS A 314 -48.31 -0.12 45.46
CA LYS A 314 -47.09 0.69 45.60
C LYS A 314 -46.96 1.32 46.99
N GLU A 315 -48.05 1.89 47.53
CA GLU A 315 -48.03 2.50 48.87
C GLU A 315 -47.72 1.48 49.98
N LEU A 316 -48.27 0.27 49.90
CA LEU A 316 -48.04 -0.78 50.90
C LEU A 316 -46.62 -1.36 50.79
N LEU A 317 -46.13 -1.56 49.56
CA LEU A 317 -44.76 -2.00 49.29
C LEU A 317 -43.75 -0.96 49.78
N GLU A 318 -44.00 0.33 49.58
CA GLU A 318 -43.13 1.41 50.07
C GLU A 318 -43.11 1.50 51.60
N LYS A 319 -44.26 1.27 52.27
CA LYS A 319 -44.31 1.18 53.75
C LYS A 319 -43.47 0.02 54.27
N LYS A 320 -43.58 -1.17 53.65
CA LYS A 320 -42.79 -2.36 54.02
C LYS A 320 -41.30 -2.20 53.70
N GLU A 321 -40.94 -1.56 52.59
CA GLU A 321 -39.56 -1.21 52.27
C GLU A 321 -38.97 -0.21 53.28
N LYS A 322 -39.75 0.78 53.74
CA LYS A 322 -39.33 1.73 54.79
C LYS A 322 -39.10 1.02 56.14
N GLU A 323 -39.93 0.04 56.49
CA GLU A 323 -39.75 -0.80 57.69
C GLU A 323 -38.49 -1.67 57.59
N GLN A 324 -38.30 -2.43 56.50
CA GLN A 324 -37.09 -3.24 56.31
C GLN A 324 -35.82 -2.38 56.24
N LYS A 325 -35.87 -1.18 55.66
CA LYS A 325 -34.75 -0.24 55.62
C LYS A 325 -34.39 0.31 57.01
N LYS A 326 -35.36 0.53 57.89
CA LYS A 326 -35.12 0.89 59.29
C LYS A 326 -34.45 -0.26 60.05
N ALA A 327 -34.98 -1.48 59.91
CA ALA A 327 -34.40 -2.69 60.52
C ALA A 327 -32.96 -2.97 60.03
N MET A 328 -32.70 -2.84 58.72
CA MET A 328 -31.37 -3.04 58.15
C MET A 328 -30.36 -1.97 58.62
N LYS A 329 -30.79 -0.73 58.81
CA LYS A 329 -29.95 0.34 59.37
C LYS A 329 -29.59 0.06 60.84
N GLU A 330 -30.54 -0.44 61.63
CA GLU A 330 -30.31 -0.78 63.03
C GLU A 330 -29.38 -2.01 63.17
N ALA A 331 -29.61 -3.05 62.36
CA ALA A 331 -28.71 -4.21 62.28
C ALA A 331 -27.29 -3.80 61.83
N ARG A 332 -27.17 -2.85 60.90
CA ARG A 332 -25.86 -2.31 60.48
C ARG A 332 -25.16 -1.50 61.57
N LYS A 333 -25.91 -0.81 62.45
CA LYS A 333 -25.33 -0.14 63.63
C LYS A 333 -24.81 -1.16 64.64
N LYS A 334 -25.62 -2.16 65.00
CA LYS A 334 -25.23 -3.28 65.89
C LYS A 334 -24.00 -4.04 65.37
N ALA A 335 -23.97 -4.38 64.08
CA ALA A 335 -22.81 -5.05 63.48
C ALA A 335 -21.53 -4.19 63.44
N LYS A 336 -21.65 -2.85 63.38
CA LYS A 336 -20.50 -1.95 63.51
C LYS A 336 -20.01 -1.88 64.95
N GLU A 337 -20.92 -1.82 65.92
CA GLU A 337 -20.61 -1.85 67.34
C GLU A 337 -19.89 -3.16 67.72
N GLU A 338 -20.40 -4.31 67.26
CA GLU A 338 -19.75 -5.62 67.46
C GLU A 338 -18.36 -5.71 66.80
N LYS A 339 -18.18 -5.13 65.61
CA LYS A 339 -16.85 -5.06 64.96
C LYS A 339 -15.88 -4.19 65.75
N MET A 340 -16.33 -3.07 66.32
CA MET A 340 -15.48 -2.23 67.17
C MET A 340 -15.11 -2.93 68.48
N VAL A 341 -16.05 -3.67 69.11
CA VAL A 341 -15.77 -4.49 70.29
C VAL A 341 -14.75 -5.61 69.97
N LYS A 342 -14.90 -6.31 68.85
CA LYS A 342 -13.93 -7.34 68.42
C LYS A 342 -12.54 -6.77 68.12
N MET A 343 -12.45 -5.57 67.54
CA MET A 343 -11.15 -4.89 67.34
C MET A 343 -10.50 -4.47 68.66
N LEU A 344 -11.29 -4.09 69.67
CA LEU A 344 -10.78 -3.76 71.02
C LEU A 344 -10.31 -5.00 71.78
N LEU A 345 -11.00 -6.14 71.63
CA LEU A 345 -10.58 -7.43 72.21
C LEU A 345 -9.29 -7.95 71.56
N ASN A 346 -9.20 -7.97 70.22
CA ASN A 346 -7.96 -8.34 69.53
C ASN A 346 -6.77 -7.42 69.85
N LYS A 347 -7.01 -6.14 70.17
CA LYS A 347 -5.96 -5.23 70.66
C LYS A 347 -5.53 -5.56 72.09
N LYS A 348 -6.46 -5.97 72.97
CA LYS A 348 -6.14 -6.46 74.32
C LYS A 348 -5.36 -7.78 74.26
N ASP A 349 -5.74 -8.71 73.39
CA ASP A 349 -5.06 -10.00 73.24
C ASP A 349 -3.64 -9.85 72.67
N LYS A 350 -3.40 -8.83 71.82
CA LYS A 350 -2.04 -8.47 71.38
C LYS A 350 -1.22 -7.75 72.44
N ALA A 351 -1.84 -7.07 73.39
CA ALA A 351 -1.15 -6.43 74.51
C ALA A 351 -0.75 -7.45 75.58
N THR A 352 -1.61 -8.42 75.91
CA THR A 352 -1.29 -9.50 76.85
C THR A 352 -0.24 -10.48 76.30
N GLN A 353 -0.19 -10.71 74.99
CA GLN A 353 0.90 -11.48 74.35
C GLN A 353 2.23 -10.71 74.26
N ALA A 354 2.21 -9.38 74.39
CA ALA A 354 3.42 -8.56 74.47
C ALA A 354 3.98 -8.51 75.91
N GLU A 355 3.10 -8.51 76.93
CA GLU A 355 3.49 -8.55 78.35
C GLU A 355 4.01 -9.94 78.78
N ALA A 356 3.42 -11.03 78.26
CA ALA A 356 3.90 -12.40 78.52
C ALA A 356 5.26 -12.73 77.86
N LYS A 357 5.76 -11.88 76.97
CA LYS A 357 7.10 -12.00 76.35
C LYS A 357 8.17 -11.11 77.02
N SER A 358 7.81 -10.34 78.05
CA SER A 358 8.73 -9.51 78.82
C SER A 358 9.07 -10.05 80.22
N GLU A 359 8.51 -11.20 80.60
CA GLU A 359 8.79 -11.89 81.88
C GLU A 359 9.54 -13.22 81.73
N GLU A 360 10.08 -13.53 80.54
CA GLU A 360 11.00 -14.67 80.28
C GLU A 360 12.43 -14.23 80.02
#